data_AF-A0A9W6QBW0-F1
#
_entry.id   AF-A0A9W6QBW0-F1
#
_cell.length_a   1.000
_cell.length_b   1.000
_cell.length_c   1.000
_cell.angle_alpha   90.00
_cell.angle_beta   90.00
_cell.angle_gamma   90.00
#
_symmetry.space_group_name_H-M   'P 1'
#
loop_
_entity.id
_entity.type
_entity.pdbx_description
1 polymer ?
#
loop_
_entity_poly.entity_id
_entity_poly.type
_entity_poly.pdbx_seq_one_letter_code
_entity_poly.pdbx_strand_id
1 'polypeptide(L)' 'MSTAALVQLAGPISTENGPGLFLRFILIASFVGVGLMVWALARASRDGAKRDAAREAAREAERAGTAGRTADDLG' A
#
# COMPACT_ATOMS: atom_id res chain seq x y z
N MET A 1 18.51 -19.46 45.06
CA MET A 1 17.57 -18.48 44.47
C MET A 1 16.33 -19.22 44.01
N SER A 2 15.14 -18.78 44.40
CA SER A 2 13.87 -19.42 44.03
C SER A 2 13.33 -18.84 42.73
N THR A 3 12.86 -19.68 41.81
CA THR A 3 12.17 -19.32 40.57
C THR A 3 10.97 -18.39 40.81
N ALA A 4 10.33 -18.48 41.98
CA ALA A 4 9.24 -17.59 42.36
C ALA A 4 9.67 -16.13 42.52
N ALA A 5 10.92 -15.88 42.93
CA ALA A 5 11.47 -14.53 43.03
C ALA A 5 11.73 -13.92 41.63
N LEU A 6 12.14 -14.74 40.66
CA LEU A 6 12.31 -14.31 39.27
C LEU A 6 10.97 -13.96 38.62
N VAL A 7 9.92 -14.75 38.88
CA VAL A 7 8.56 -14.49 38.38
C VAL A 7 7.94 -13.25 39.04
N GLN A 8 8.15 -13.03 40.35
CA GLN A 8 7.71 -11.81 41.02
C GLN A 8 8.44 -10.55 40.55
N LEU A 9 9.71 -10.67 40.15
CA LEU A 9 10.46 -9.53 39.57
C LEU A 9 10.05 -9.26 38.11
N ALA A 10 9.68 -10.29 37.36
CA ALA A 10 9.27 -10.20 35.96
C ALA A 10 7.81 -9.80 35.74
N GLY A 11 6.92 -10.09 36.71
CA GLY A 11 5.50 -9.74 36.65
C GLY A 11 5.25 -8.25 36.37
N PRO A 12 5.84 -7.31 37.14
CA PRO A 12 5.64 -5.87 36.96
C PRO A 12 6.16 -5.32 35.61
N ILE A 13 7.17 -5.98 35.01
CA ILE A 13 7.79 -5.53 33.74
C ILE A 13 6.88 -5.82 32.53
N SER A 14 5.98 -6.81 32.66
CA SER A 14 5.14 -7.30 31.56
C SER A 14 3.71 -6.73 31.57
N THR A 15 3.20 -6.27 32.71
CA THR A 15 1.75 -5.97 32.88
C THR A 15 1.38 -4.50 33.09
N GLU A 16 2.27 -3.67 33.65
CA GLU A 16 2.05 -2.21 33.71
C GLU A 16 2.57 -1.57 32.42
N ASN A 17 2.41 -0.26 32.22
CA ASN A 17 2.88 0.49 31.04
C ASN A 17 4.43 0.51 30.91
N GLY A 18 5.06 -0.67 30.89
CA GLY A 18 6.49 -0.92 30.87
C GLY A 18 6.99 -1.39 29.50
N PRO A 19 8.22 -1.93 29.43
CA PRO A 19 8.94 -2.21 28.19
C PRO A 19 8.16 -3.04 27.15
N GLY A 20 7.25 -3.92 27.61
CA GLY A 20 6.40 -4.72 26.74
C GLY A 20 5.41 -3.90 25.89
N LEU A 21 4.95 -2.74 26.37
CA LEU A 21 4.04 -1.86 25.62
C LEU A 21 4.77 -1.17 24.45
N PHE A 22 5.98 -0.67 24.70
CA PHE A 22 6.84 -0.07 23.67
C PHE A 22 7.18 -1.08 22.55
N LEU A 23 7.52 -2.32 22.94
CA LEU A 23 7.78 -3.39 21.97
C LEU A 23 6.55 -3.69 21.10
N ARG A 24 5.35 -3.73 21.70
CA ARG A 24 4.08 -3.91 20.96
C ARG A 24 3.86 -2.76 19.98
N PHE A 25 4.08 -1.52 20.39
CA PHE A 25 3.93 -0.36 19.49
C PHE A 25 4.91 -0.40 18.32
N ILE A 26 6.18 -0.73 18.56
CA ILE A 26 7.17 -0.85 17.47
C ILE A 26 6.79 -1.97 16.51
N LEU A 27 6.36 -3.12 17.02
CA LEU A 27 5.92 -4.23 16.16
C LEU A 27 4.73 -3.81 15.31
N ILE A 28 3.70 -3.23 15.92
CA ILE A 28 2.51 -2.75 15.20
C ILE A 28 2.91 -1.70 14.15
N ALA A 29 3.72 -0.70 14.54
CA ALA A 29 4.18 0.35 13.62
C ALA A 29 4.99 -0.22 12.45
N SER A 30 5.80 -1.26 12.70
CA SER A 30 6.57 -1.94 11.66
C SER A 30 5.65 -2.63 10.65
N PHE A 31 4.63 -3.37 11.13
CA PHE A 31 3.63 -4.00 10.24
C PHE A 31 2.85 -2.96 9.45
N VAL A 32 2.42 -1.87 10.09
CA VAL A 32 1.71 -0.77 9.43
C VAL A 32 2.60 -0.12 8.38
N GLY A 33 3.88 0.13 8.68
CA GLY A 33 4.84 0.72 7.75
C GLY A 33 5.04 -0.12 6.49
N VAL A 34 5.24 -1.43 6.65
CA VAL A 34 5.33 -2.36 5.51
C VAL A 34 4.01 -2.42 4.74
N GLY A 35 2.87 -2.47 5.44
CA GLY A 35 1.55 -2.46 4.81
C GLY A 35 1.32 -1.21 3.96
N LEU A 36 1.70 -0.03 4.47
CA LEU A 36 1.62 1.24 3.73
C LEU A 36 2.57 1.28 2.54
N MET A 37 3.79 0.73 2.68
CA MET A 37 4.75 0.61 1.58
C MET A 37 4.18 -0.25 0.44
N VAL A 38 3.63 -1.42 0.77
CA VAL A 38 2.99 -2.32 -0.21
C VAL A 38 1.77 -1.66 -0.84
N TRP A 39 0.94 -1.01 -0.03
CA TRP A 39 -0.22 -0.27 -0.51
C TRP A 39 0.18 0.85 -1.48
N ALA A 40 1.21 1.63 -1.16
CA ALA A 40 1.71 2.70 -2.02
C ALA A 40 2.23 2.15 -3.35
N LEU A 41 2.95 1.03 -3.33
CA LEU A 41 3.46 0.39 -4.54
C LEU A 41 2.31 -0.15 -5.43
N ALA A 42 1.32 -0.80 -4.83
CA ALA A 42 0.13 -1.28 -5.52
C ALA A 42 -0.77 -0.13 -6.02
N ARG A 43 -0.79 1.00 -5.30
CA ARG A 43 -1.51 2.21 -5.71
C ARG A 43 -0.84 2.86 -6.91
N ALA A 44 0.49 2.95 -6.90
CA ALA A 44 1.29 3.50 -7.99
C ALA A 44 1.19 2.66 -9.26
N SER A 45 1.19 1.32 -9.16
CA SER A 45 0.99 0.44 -10.31
C SER A 45 -0.40 0.61 -10.95
N ARG A 46 -1.45 0.79 -10.14
CA ARG A 46 -2.79 1.12 -10.63
C ARG A 46 -2.87 2.48 -11.33
N ASP A 47 -2.16 3.50 -10.83
CA ASP A 47 -2.12 4.80 -11.50
C ASP A 47 -1.33 4.76 -12.81
N GLY A 48 -0.25 3.96 -12.87
CA GLY A 48 0.47 3.69 -14.12
C GLY A 48 -0.43 3.04 -15.17
N ALA A 49 -1.09 1.94 -14.82
CA ALA A 49 -2.00 1.23 -15.72
C ALA A 49 -3.16 2.12 -16.23
N LYS A 50 -3.72 2.99 -15.38
CA LYS A 50 -4.76 3.95 -15.79
C LYS A 50 -4.23 4.97 -16.80
N ARG A 51 -2.99 5.44 -16.63
CA ARG A 51 -2.37 6.41 -17.55
C ARG A 51 -2.06 5.78 -18.91
N ASP A 52 -1.63 4.52 -18.92
CA ASP A 52 -1.36 3.80 -20.16
C ASP A 52 -2.66 3.49 -20.90
N ALA A 53 -3.69 3.02 -20.20
CA ALA A 53 -5.03 2.83 -20.77
C ALA A 53 -5.62 4.14 -21.34
N ALA A 54 -5.42 5.27 -20.66
CA ALA A 54 -5.88 6.57 -21.16
C ALA A 54 -5.14 7.00 -22.44
N ARG A 55 -3.85 6.66 -22.59
CA ARG A 55 -3.08 6.94 -23.80
C ARG A 55 -3.48 6.07 -24.98
N GLU A 56 -3.78 4.80 -24.72
CA GLU A 56 -4.28 3.87 -25.75
C GLU A 56 -5.67 4.31 -26.23
N ALA A 57 -6.58 4.63 -25.30
CA ALA A 57 -7.90 5.15 -25.63
C ALA A 57 -7.83 6.46 -26.43
N ALA A 58 -6.90 7.37 -26.10
CA ALA A 58 -6.71 8.60 -26.87
C ALA A 58 -6.23 8.33 -28.31
N ARG A 59 -5.31 7.37 -28.51
CA ARG A 59 -4.84 6.98 -29.84
C ARG A 59 -5.93 6.30 -30.67
N GLU A 60 -6.76 5.48 -30.05
CA GLU A 60 -7.91 4.86 -30.71
C GLU A 60 -8.95 5.89 -31.11
N ALA A 61 -9.26 6.85 -30.24
CA ALA A 61 -10.15 7.97 -30.56
C ALA A 61 -9.63 8.82 -31.73
N GLU A 62 -8.33 9.09 -31.78
CA GLU A 62 -7.70 9.83 -32.89
C GLU A 62 -7.76 9.04 -34.21
N ARG A 63 -7.48 7.73 -34.20
CA ARG A 63 -7.63 6.87 -35.38
C ARG A 63 -9.08 6.77 -35.85
N ALA A 64 -10.03 6.60 -34.93
CA ALA A 64 -11.45 6.55 -35.24
C ALA A 64 -11.95 7.88 -35.83
N GLY A 65 -11.52 9.01 -35.26
CA GLY A 65 -11.87 10.35 -35.77
C GLY A 65 -11.24 10.63 -37.15
N THR A 66 -10.03 10.14 -37.40
CA THR A 66 -9.38 10.27 -38.71
C THR A 66 -10.07 9.39 -39.76
N ALA A 67 -10.39 8.14 -39.40
CA ALA A 67 -11.10 7.20 -40.28
C ALA A 67 -12.52 7.69 -40.63
N GLY A 68 -13.23 8.28 -39.67
CA GLY A 68 -14.55 8.90 -39.91
C GLY A 68 -14.46 10.07 -40.90
N ARG A 69 -13.50 10.98 -40.70
CA ARG A 69 -13.29 12.12 -41.62
C ARG A 69 -12.94 11.66 -43.04
N THR A 70 -12.09 10.64 -43.18
CA THR A 70 -11.76 10.08 -44.51
C THR A 70 -12.94 9.37 -45.18
N ALA A 71 -13.90 8.86 -44.41
CA ALA A 71 -15.11 8.26 -44.98
C ALA A 71 -16.10 9.35 -45.46
N ASP A 72 -16.19 10.47 -44.73
CA ASP A 72 -17.04 11.60 -45.10
C ASP A 72 -16.52 12.36 -46.35
N ASP A 73 -15.19 12.42 -46.56
CA ASP A 73 -14.59 13.10 -47.72
C ASP A 73 -14.71 12.30 -49.05
N LEU A 74 -15.14 11.04 -49.01
CA LEU A 74 -15.25 10.15 -50.18
C LEU A 74 -16.69 9.84 -50.62
N GLY A 75 -17.70 10.38 -49.91
CA GLY A 75 -19.13 10.27 -50.25
C GLY A 75 -19.63 11.44 -51.09
#